data_AF-A0A7S1EYZ6-F1
#
_entry.id   AF-A0A7S1EYZ6-F1
#
_cell.length_a   1.000
_cell.length_b   1.000
_cell.length_c   1.000
_cell.angle_alpha   90.00
_cell.angle_beta   90.00
_cell.angle_gamma   90.00
#
_symmetry.space_group_name_H-M   'P 1'
#
loop_
_entity.id
_entity.type
_entity.pdbx_description
1 polymer ?
#
loop_
_entity_poly.entity_id
_entity_poly.type
_entity_poly.pdbx_seq_one_letter_code
_entity_poly.pdbx_strand_id
1 'polypeptide(L)'
;MLLILVLASVWTAHGSGAPGAWRLDNLTLDKALQMPVTFFLKLDREKNYEGLDEWKTLCRLSYDVPNFFPAEVLIDGDKNDIVRRRFGYEVEDLPVFLLLPPGDDAELSQYTGKTTAVDFSRWLRKNRVLVGASEKVSIAELDALVTKYLASPGEEVFAEVRSLTKRNYDGNKKAAQYGKVIQKLQAEGTGYIEPEIARVARMLEGNLTKKKERELSNKLAVLSVFAVADARR
;
A
#
# COMPACT_ATOMS: atom_id res chain seq x y z
N MET A 1 -15.66 12.56 57.87
CA MET A 1 -15.23 13.40 56.72
C MET A 1 -15.04 12.45 55.54
N LEU A 2 -16.01 12.41 54.62
CA LEU A 2 -16.09 11.40 53.56
C LEU A 2 -15.16 11.80 52.40
N LEU A 3 -14.18 10.96 52.07
CA LEU A 3 -13.25 11.18 50.97
C LEU A 3 -13.91 10.68 49.67
N ILE A 4 -14.34 11.58 48.80
CA ILE A 4 -14.90 11.24 47.47
C ILE A 4 -13.73 11.02 46.52
N LEU A 5 -13.50 9.76 46.12
CA LEU A 5 -12.57 9.37 45.08
C LEU A 5 -13.22 9.62 43.72
N VAL A 6 -12.81 10.67 43.01
CA VAL A 6 -13.23 10.92 41.63
C VAL A 6 -12.38 10.04 40.71
N LEU A 7 -12.92 8.90 40.28
CA LEU A 7 -12.37 8.09 39.20
C LEU A 7 -12.55 8.86 37.88
N ALA A 8 -11.50 9.57 37.46
CA ALA A 8 -11.40 10.10 36.11
C ALA A 8 -11.25 8.90 35.15
N SER A 9 -12.34 8.56 34.46
CA SER A 9 -12.27 7.66 33.31
C SER A 9 -11.51 8.39 32.20
N VAL A 10 -10.25 8.01 32.00
CA VAL A 10 -9.50 8.42 30.81
C VAL A 10 -10.12 7.68 29.63
N TRP A 11 -11.04 8.36 28.93
CA TRP A 11 -11.44 7.95 27.60
C TRP A 11 -10.22 8.13 26.71
N THR A 12 -9.52 7.02 26.43
CA THR A 12 -8.53 7.01 25.36
C THR A 12 -9.30 7.11 24.05
N ALA A 13 -9.47 8.33 23.56
CA ALA A 13 -9.85 8.58 22.18
C ALA A 13 -8.71 8.05 21.29
N HIS A 14 -8.70 6.75 21.05
CA HIS A 14 -7.95 6.18 19.94
C HIS A 14 -8.61 6.71 18.68
N GLY A 15 -8.06 7.79 18.12
CA GLY A 15 -8.45 8.28 16.81
C GLY A 15 -8.43 7.12 15.83
N SER A 16 -9.61 6.74 15.32
CA SER A 16 -9.86 5.54 14.53
C SER A 16 -9.30 5.61 13.10
N GLY A 17 -8.43 6.58 12.81
CA GLY A 17 -7.88 6.81 11.48
C GLY A 17 -6.86 5.74 11.07
N ALA A 18 -6.78 5.49 9.77
CA ALA A 18 -5.74 4.62 9.24
C ALA A 18 -4.37 5.31 9.31
N PRO A 19 -3.31 4.68 9.86
CA PRO A 19 -1.98 5.28 9.92
C PRO A 19 -1.48 5.65 8.53
N GLY A 20 -1.07 6.90 8.35
CA GLY A 20 -0.59 7.41 7.06
C GLY A 20 -1.69 7.81 6.07
N ALA A 21 -2.97 7.55 6.37
CA ALA A 21 -4.07 8.12 5.59
C ALA A 21 -4.31 9.57 6.00
N TRP A 22 -4.42 10.46 5.01
CA TRP A 22 -4.80 11.84 5.27
C TRP A 22 -6.32 11.94 5.41
N ARG A 23 -6.77 12.27 6.62
CA ARG A 23 -8.19 12.57 6.87
C ARG A 23 -8.52 13.96 6.36
N LEU A 24 -9.37 14.02 5.35
CA LEU A 24 -9.84 15.22 4.68
C LEU A 24 -11.33 15.45 4.99
N ASP A 25 -11.78 16.66 4.67
CA ASP A 25 -13.15 17.13 4.81
C ASP A 25 -13.52 18.04 3.63
N ASN A 26 -14.75 18.55 3.63
CA ASN A 26 -15.25 19.45 2.61
C ASN A 26 -14.50 20.79 2.51
N LEU A 27 -13.66 21.16 3.49
CA LEU A 27 -12.89 22.41 3.49
C LEU A 27 -11.42 22.21 3.09
N THR A 28 -10.92 20.99 3.24
CA THR A 28 -9.52 20.61 3.03
C THR A 28 -9.30 19.83 1.74
N LEU A 29 -10.33 19.15 1.22
CA LEU A 29 -10.21 18.36 0.00
C LEU A 29 -9.70 19.21 -1.19
N ASP A 30 -10.30 20.37 -1.44
CA ASP A 30 -9.88 21.22 -2.57
C ASP A 30 -8.43 21.70 -2.45
N LYS A 31 -8.01 22.02 -1.22
CA LYS A 31 -6.62 22.43 -0.95
C LYS A 31 -5.66 21.26 -1.18
N ALA A 32 -6.08 20.04 -0.82
CA ALA A 32 -5.30 18.84 -1.04
C ALA A 32 -5.17 18.53 -2.54
N LEU A 33 -6.27 18.61 -3.30
CA LEU A 33 -6.28 18.32 -4.75
C LEU A 33 -5.48 19.33 -5.57
N GLN A 34 -5.20 20.53 -5.05
CA GLN A 34 -4.29 21.50 -5.67
C GLN A 34 -2.80 21.11 -5.56
N MET A 35 -2.45 20.15 -4.70
CA MET A 35 -1.07 19.70 -4.55
C MET A 35 -0.67 18.83 -5.75
N PRO A 36 0.59 18.87 -6.21
CA PRO A 36 1.08 18.05 -7.32
C PRO A 36 1.35 16.59 -6.87
N VAL A 37 0.35 15.95 -6.28
CA VAL A 37 0.42 14.60 -5.71
C VAL A 37 -0.81 13.78 -6.13
N THR A 38 -0.67 12.46 -6.15
CA THR A 38 -1.75 11.53 -6.41
C THR A 38 -2.42 11.12 -5.11
N PHE A 39 -3.75 11.13 -5.05
CA PHE A 39 -4.52 10.61 -3.92
C PHE A 39 -5.18 9.28 -4.25
N PHE A 40 -5.13 8.32 -3.33
CA PHE A 40 -6.12 7.24 -3.30
C PHE A 40 -7.14 7.56 -2.21
N LEU A 41 -8.25 8.14 -2.62
CA LEU A 41 -9.29 8.68 -1.77
C LEU A 41 -10.34 7.61 -1.46
N LYS A 42 -10.58 7.36 -0.17
CA LYS A 42 -11.70 6.59 0.35
C LYS A 42 -12.82 7.53 0.81
N LEU A 43 -13.99 7.43 0.21
CA LEU A 43 -15.23 8.00 0.72
C LEU A 43 -15.96 6.92 1.51
N ASP A 44 -16.27 7.17 2.77
CA ASP A 44 -16.84 6.14 3.64
C ASP A 44 -17.71 6.74 4.74
N ARG A 45 -18.50 5.91 5.40
CA ARG A 45 -19.31 6.31 6.55
C ARG A 45 -18.42 6.45 7.80
N GLU A 46 -18.76 7.35 8.72
CA GLU A 46 -18.01 7.51 9.97
C GLU A 46 -18.17 6.30 10.94
N LYS A 47 -19.19 5.45 10.72
CA LYS A 47 -19.42 4.21 11.50
C LYS A 47 -18.57 3.04 10.98
N ASN A 48 -17.97 2.29 11.92
CA ASN A 48 -17.05 1.16 11.72
C ASN A 48 -17.27 0.37 10.42
N TYR A 49 -16.40 0.65 9.46
CA TYR A 49 -16.31 -0.04 8.18
C TYR A 49 -15.73 -1.45 8.33
N GLU A 50 -16.43 -2.46 7.79
CA GLU A 50 -15.88 -3.81 7.59
C GLU A 50 -14.77 -3.75 6.51
N GLY A 51 -13.51 -3.98 6.90
CA GLY A 51 -12.35 -3.83 6.01
C GLY A 51 -11.42 -2.67 6.35
N LEU A 52 -11.64 -2.01 7.50
CA LEU A 52 -10.73 -1.00 8.05
C LEU A 52 -9.29 -1.51 8.18
N ASP A 53 -9.11 -2.80 8.48
CA ASP A 53 -7.79 -3.40 8.64
C ASP A 53 -7.04 -3.50 7.29
N GLU A 54 -7.72 -3.93 6.22
CA GLU A 54 -7.14 -4.00 4.88
C GLU A 54 -6.79 -2.60 4.33
N TRP A 55 -7.63 -1.60 4.62
CA TRP A 55 -7.33 -0.19 4.31
C TRP A 55 -6.10 0.31 5.08
N LYS A 56 -6.01 0.04 6.39
CA LYS A 56 -4.84 0.38 7.22
C LYS A 56 -3.58 -0.29 6.69
N THR A 57 -3.68 -1.54 6.28
CA THR A 57 -2.56 -2.28 5.69
C THR A 57 -2.11 -1.60 4.41
N LEU A 58 -3.01 -1.27 3.49
CA LEU A 58 -2.67 -0.49 2.30
C LEU A 58 -1.93 0.81 2.63
N CYS A 59 -2.43 1.58 3.59
CA CYS A 59 -1.81 2.86 3.98
C CYS A 59 -0.38 2.68 4.49
N ARG A 60 -0.13 1.60 5.25
CA ARG A 60 1.22 1.21 5.69
C ARG A 60 2.10 0.80 4.52
N LEU A 61 1.55 0.10 3.51
CA LEU A 61 2.29 -0.33 2.32
C LEU A 61 2.70 0.81 1.40
N SER A 62 2.02 1.95 1.49
CA SER A 62 2.26 3.09 0.62
C SER A 62 3.14 4.19 1.22
N TYR A 63 3.67 4.01 2.44
CA TYR A 63 4.34 5.06 3.20
C TYR A 63 5.55 5.72 2.49
N ASP A 64 6.16 4.99 1.56
CA ASP A 64 7.39 5.35 0.85
C ASP A 64 7.17 5.65 -0.63
N VAL A 65 5.91 5.65 -1.09
CA VAL A 65 5.56 5.97 -2.47
C VAL A 65 5.63 7.49 -2.65
N PRO A 66 6.53 8.00 -3.49
CA PRO A 66 6.69 9.43 -3.67
C PRO A 66 5.43 10.04 -4.30
N ASN A 67 5.04 11.23 -3.82
CA ASN A 67 3.90 11.99 -4.32
C ASN A 67 2.59 11.18 -4.37
N PHE A 68 2.41 10.22 -3.45
CA PHE A 68 1.20 9.44 -3.32
C PHE A 68 0.70 9.45 -1.88
N PHE A 69 -0.59 9.73 -1.70
CA PHE A 69 -1.23 9.79 -0.39
C PHE A 69 -2.54 9.00 -0.37
N PRO A 70 -2.65 7.96 0.46
CA PRO A 70 -3.95 7.46 0.88
C PRO A 70 -4.68 8.59 1.61
N ALA A 71 -5.95 8.80 1.29
CA ALA A 71 -6.78 9.81 1.94
C ALA A 71 -8.16 9.24 2.26
N GLU A 72 -8.81 9.80 3.27
CA GLU A 72 -10.17 9.41 3.63
C GLU A 72 -11.03 10.63 3.95
N VAL A 73 -12.26 10.62 3.45
CA VAL A 73 -13.32 11.56 3.82
C VAL A 73 -14.44 10.74 4.43
N LEU A 74 -14.69 10.97 5.72
CA LEU A 74 -15.74 10.28 6.46
C LEU A 74 -17.02 11.12 6.46
N ILE A 75 -18.11 10.49 6.04
CA ILE A 75 -19.43 11.08 5.85
C ILE A 75 -20.31 10.68 7.05
N ASP A 76 -20.94 11.67 7.67
CA ASP A 76 -21.85 11.48 8.81
C ASP A 76 -23.01 12.49 8.75
N GLY A 77 -24.19 12.03 8.36
CA GLY A 77 -25.32 12.93 8.09
C GLY A 77 -24.94 13.98 7.05
N ASP A 78 -25.08 15.26 7.40
CA ASP A 78 -24.73 16.39 6.52
C ASP A 78 -23.22 16.66 6.45
N LYS A 79 -22.45 16.16 7.42
CA LYS A 79 -21.00 16.40 7.49
C LYS A 79 -20.32 15.67 6.34
N ASN A 80 -19.55 16.43 5.54
CA ASN A 80 -18.84 15.97 4.34
C ASN A 80 -19.72 15.38 3.23
N ASP A 81 -21.04 15.39 3.36
CA ASP A 81 -21.95 14.80 2.36
C ASP A 81 -21.86 15.48 0.98
N ILE A 82 -21.49 16.77 0.97
CA ILE A 82 -21.20 17.50 -0.27
C ILE A 82 -20.05 16.90 -1.08
N VAL A 83 -19.07 16.25 -0.43
CA VAL A 83 -17.95 15.60 -1.12
C VAL A 83 -18.45 14.37 -1.89
N ARG A 84 -19.27 13.53 -1.25
CA ARG A 84 -19.89 12.38 -1.91
C ARG A 84 -20.71 12.82 -3.13
N ARG A 85 -21.58 13.81 -2.94
CA ARG A 85 -22.42 14.36 -4.02
C ARG A 85 -21.61 14.96 -5.16
N ARG A 86 -20.50 15.65 -4.87
CA ARG A 86 -19.58 16.18 -5.90
C ARG A 86 -19.06 15.09 -6.83
N PHE A 87 -18.78 13.90 -6.31
CA PHE A 87 -18.31 12.77 -7.11
C PHE A 87 -19.46 11.92 -7.69
N GLY A 88 -20.72 12.30 -7.48
CA GLY A 88 -21.88 11.65 -8.09
C GLY A 88 -22.27 10.30 -7.47
N TYR A 89 -21.86 10.03 -6.23
CA TYR A 89 -22.19 8.79 -5.53
C TYR A 89 -23.38 8.94 -4.60
N GLU A 90 -24.13 7.87 -4.39
CA GLU A 90 -25.19 7.76 -3.37
C GLU A 90 -24.67 7.22 -2.03
N VAL A 91 -25.45 7.35 -0.96
CA VAL A 91 -25.03 6.88 0.39
C VAL A 91 -24.85 5.36 0.40
N GLU A 92 -25.62 4.66 -0.44
CA GLU A 92 -25.62 3.22 -0.67
C GLU A 92 -24.37 2.74 -1.41
N ASP A 93 -23.70 3.63 -2.15
CA ASP A 93 -22.46 3.29 -2.88
C ASP A 93 -21.24 3.24 -1.96
N LEU A 94 -21.34 3.77 -0.74
CA LEU A 94 -20.23 3.80 0.21
C LEU A 94 -19.91 2.39 0.76
N PRO A 95 -18.62 2.01 0.84
CA PRO A 95 -17.44 2.82 0.56
C PRO A 95 -17.11 2.95 -0.94
N VAL A 96 -16.54 4.10 -1.31
CA VAL A 96 -16.02 4.34 -2.66
C VAL A 96 -14.53 4.63 -2.62
N PHE A 97 -13.77 4.06 -3.55
CA PHE A 97 -12.32 4.22 -3.67
C PHE A 97 -11.97 4.85 -5.01
N LEU A 98 -11.34 6.02 -4.97
CA LEU A 98 -11.01 6.84 -6.14
C LEU A 98 -9.50 7.09 -6.20
N LEU A 99 -8.90 6.86 -7.35
CA LEU A 99 -7.55 7.34 -7.66
C LEU A 99 -7.66 8.68 -8.36
N LEU A 100 -7.07 9.70 -7.76
CA LEU A 100 -7.09 11.09 -8.20
C LEU A 100 -5.65 11.48 -8.54
N PRO A 101 -5.24 11.44 -9.82
CA PRO A 101 -3.93 11.93 -10.23
C PRO A 101 -3.86 13.46 -10.10
N PRO A 102 -2.65 14.05 -10.06
CA PRO A 102 -2.51 15.50 -9.98
C PRO A 102 -2.95 16.18 -11.29
N GLY A 103 -3.54 17.37 -11.14
CA GLY A 103 -3.96 18.22 -12.26
C GLY A 103 -5.46 18.13 -12.58
N ASP A 104 -6.04 19.26 -12.99
CA ASP A 104 -7.49 19.40 -13.18
C ASP A 104 -8.05 18.59 -14.35
N ASP A 105 -7.20 18.27 -15.35
CA ASP A 105 -7.56 17.49 -16.54
C ASP A 105 -7.34 15.98 -16.36
N ALA A 106 -6.87 15.54 -15.18
CA ALA A 106 -6.57 14.13 -14.95
C ALA A 106 -7.85 13.29 -14.80
N GLU A 107 -7.94 12.21 -15.57
CA GLU A 107 -9.04 11.25 -15.42
C GLU A 107 -8.94 10.54 -14.06
N LEU A 108 -9.98 10.70 -13.25
CA LEU A 108 -10.15 9.91 -12.03
C LEU A 108 -10.44 8.46 -12.40
N SER A 109 -9.93 7.52 -11.61
CA SER A 109 -10.21 6.08 -11.76
C SER A 109 -10.90 5.54 -10.51
N GLN A 110 -12.04 4.88 -10.66
CA GLN A 110 -12.70 4.20 -9.55
C GLN A 110 -12.19 2.77 -9.42
N TYR A 111 -11.93 2.34 -8.18
CA TYR A 111 -11.68 0.95 -7.86
C TYR A 111 -12.97 0.25 -7.43
N THR A 112 -13.31 -0.84 -8.13
CA THR A 112 -14.53 -1.64 -7.91
C THR A 112 -14.23 -3.10 -7.55
N GLY A 113 -12.95 -3.41 -7.29
CA GLY A 113 -12.52 -4.77 -6.93
C GLY A 113 -12.76 -5.10 -5.46
N LYS A 114 -12.23 -6.25 -5.03
CA LYS A 114 -12.29 -6.69 -3.63
C LYS A 114 -11.55 -5.73 -2.70
N THR A 115 -12.10 -5.45 -1.53
CA THR A 115 -11.56 -4.46 -0.59
C THR A 115 -10.43 -5.03 0.29
N THR A 116 -9.43 -5.68 -0.34
CA THR A 116 -8.24 -6.21 0.33
C THR A 116 -7.00 -5.37 -0.01
N ALA A 117 -6.03 -5.29 0.91
CA ALA A 117 -4.78 -4.57 0.69
C ALA A 117 -4.02 -5.07 -0.53
N VAL A 118 -4.11 -6.37 -0.81
CA VAL A 118 -3.48 -7.03 -1.95
C VAL A 118 -4.13 -6.57 -3.25
N ASP A 119 -5.45 -6.59 -3.32
CA ASP A 119 -6.17 -6.21 -4.54
C ASP A 119 -6.06 -4.70 -4.81
N PHE A 120 -6.12 -3.87 -3.76
CA PHE A 120 -5.79 -2.44 -3.87
C PHE A 120 -4.37 -2.21 -4.40
N SER A 121 -3.36 -2.86 -3.81
CA SER A 121 -1.97 -2.70 -4.21
C SER A 121 -1.76 -3.12 -5.67
N ARG A 122 -2.36 -4.23 -6.09
CA ARG A 122 -2.29 -4.72 -7.47
C ARG A 122 -2.91 -3.72 -8.44
N TRP A 123 -4.08 -3.19 -8.12
CA TRP A 123 -4.76 -2.21 -8.97
C TRP A 123 -4.01 -0.87 -9.02
N LEU A 124 -3.49 -0.39 -7.89
CA LEU A 124 -2.68 0.82 -7.84
C LEU A 124 -1.41 0.69 -8.68
N ARG A 125 -0.74 -0.47 -8.66
CA ARG A 125 0.42 -0.75 -9.53
C ARG A 125 0.07 -0.72 -11.01
N LYS A 126 -1.10 -1.25 -11.40
CA LYS A 126 -1.60 -1.13 -12.78
C LYS A 126 -1.81 0.33 -13.18
N ASN A 127 -2.18 1.18 -12.22
CA ASN A 127 -2.31 2.63 -12.38
C ASN A 127 -1.02 3.41 -12.08
N ARG A 128 0.14 2.76 -12.21
CA ARG A 128 1.48 3.37 -12.05
C ARG A 128 1.79 3.90 -10.65
N VAL A 129 0.98 3.58 -9.65
CA VAL A 129 1.29 3.83 -8.24
C VAL A 129 1.97 2.60 -7.66
N LEU A 130 3.26 2.70 -7.38
CA LEU A 130 4.08 1.58 -6.96
C LEU A 130 3.93 1.28 -5.45
N VAL A 131 2.70 1.01 -5.00
CA VAL A 131 2.45 0.64 -3.60
C VAL A 131 3.18 -0.65 -3.25
N GLY A 132 3.95 -0.58 -2.16
CA GLY A 132 4.87 -1.64 -1.75
C GLY A 132 6.10 -1.78 -2.65
N ALA A 133 6.38 -0.86 -3.57
CA ALA A 133 7.48 -0.94 -4.55
C ALA A 133 8.08 0.45 -4.89
N SER A 134 8.55 1.24 -3.93
CA SER A 134 9.17 2.54 -4.25
C SER A 134 10.57 2.45 -4.92
N GLU A 135 11.04 3.56 -5.51
CA GLU A 135 12.40 3.69 -6.08
C GLU A 135 13.49 3.94 -5.02
N LYS A 136 13.11 4.24 -3.75
CA LYS A 136 14.02 4.11 -2.59
C LYS A 136 14.02 2.67 -2.03
N VAL A 137 13.20 1.80 -2.61
CA VAL A 137 12.63 0.62 -1.95
C VAL A 137 13.04 -0.68 -2.60
N SER A 138 13.49 -0.64 -3.84
CA SER A 138 14.10 -1.75 -4.56
C SER A 138 15.54 -1.40 -4.98
N ILE A 139 16.19 -2.25 -5.76
CA ILE A 139 17.54 -2.04 -6.28
C ILE A 139 17.43 -2.10 -7.80
N ALA A 140 17.49 -0.94 -8.47
CA ALA A 140 17.15 -0.80 -9.88
C ALA A 140 17.85 -1.80 -10.80
N GLU A 141 19.15 -2.04 -10.59
CA GLU A 141 19.90 -3.02 -11.38
C GLU A 141 19.38 -4.46 -11.18
N LEU A 142 18.93 -4.80 -9.96
CA LEU A 142 18.31 -6.10 -9.68
C LEU A 142 16.87 -6.17 -10.20
N ASP A 143 16.12 -5.07 -10.22
CA ASP A 143 14.76 -5.00 -10.77
C ASP A 143 14.73 -5.25 -12.28
N ALA A 144 15.72 -4.70 -13.00
CA ALA A 144 15.92 -4.98 -14.42
C ALA A 144 16.15 -6.47 -14.66
N LEU A 145 16.95 -7.12 -13.80
CA LEU A 145 17.18 -8.56 -13.86
C LEU A 145 15.93 -9.38 -13.50
N VAL A 146 15.08 -8.91 -12.59
CA VAL A 146 13.78 -9.54 -12.31
C VAL A 146 12.88 -9.50 -13.55
N THR A 147 12.83 -8.37 -14.24
CA THR A 147 12.07 -8.22 -15.48
C THR A 147 12.59 -9.17 -16.56
N LYS A 148 13.91 -9.22 -16.74
CA LYS A 148 14.59 -10.16 -17.66
C LYS A 148 14.28 -11.62 -17.30
N TYR A 149 14.34 -11.97 -16.02
CA TYR A 149 14.07 -13.32 -15.53
C TYR A 149 12.62 -13.73 -15.78
N LEU A 150 11.64 -12.86 -15.52
CA LEU A 150 10.23 -13.21 -15.74
C LEU A 150 9.86 -13.29 -17.22
N ALA A 151 10.52 -12.53 -18.08
CA ALA A 151 10.38 -12.65 -19.53
C ALA A 151 10.99 -13.94 -20.08
N SER A 152 12.16 -14.33 -19.58
CA SER A 152 12.87 -15.54 -20.00
C SER A 152 13.53 -16.23 -18.79
N PRO A 153 12.77 -17.07 -18.04
CA PRO A 153 13.28 -17.73 -16.84
C PRO A 153 14.45 -18.66 -17.17
N GLY A 154 15.56 -18.54 -16.43
CA GLY A 154 16.74 -19.36 -16.66
C GLY A 154 17.85 -19.15 -15.63
N GLU A 155 18.73 -20.15 -15.53
CA GLU A 155 19.84 -20.14 -14.58
C GLU A 155 20.86 -19.04 -14.87
N GLU A 156 20.99 -18.63 -16.13
CA GLU A 156 21.87 -17.53 -16.54
C GLU A 156 21.50 -16.20 -15.86
N VAL A 157 20.23 -15.79 -15.97
CA VAL A 157 19.75 -14.55 -15.34
C VAL A 157 19.80 -14.66 -13.82
N PHE A 158 19.53 -15.83 -13.25
CA PHE A 158 19.64 -16.03 -11.81
C PHE A 158 21.11 -15.96 -11.33
N ALA A 159 22.05 -16.50 -12.09
CA ALA A 159 23.48 -16.36 -11.82
C ALA A 159 23.92 -14.88 -11.88
N GLU A 160 23.37 -14.10 -12.81
CA GLU A 160 23.59 -12.66 -12.90
C GLU A 160 23.09 -11.92 -11.65
N VAL A 161 21.88 -12.24 -11.17
CA VAL A 161 21.33 -11.70 -9.91
C VAL A 161 22.24 -12.03 -8.74
N ARG A 162 22.71 -13.28 -8.61
CA ARG A 162 23.63 -13.69 -7.53
C ARG A 162 24.97 -12.96 -7.61
N SER A 163 25.54 -12.87 -8.81
CA SER A 163 26.82 -12.20 -9.07
C SER A 163 26.74 -10.71 -8.73
N LEU A 164 25.71 -10.02 -9.21
CA LEU A 164 25.50 -8.60 -8.92
C LEU A 164 25.26 -8.36 -7.42
N THR A 165 24.43 -9.19 -6.79
CA THR A 165 24.18 -9.13 -5.34
C THR A 165 25.49 -9.30 -4.56
N LYS A 166 26.34 -10.25 -4.93
CA LYS A 166 27.60 -10.51 -4.22
C LYS A 166 28.64 -9.40 -4.45
N ARG A 167 28.73 -8.86 -5.68
CA ARG A 167 29.72 -7.83 -6.03
C ARG A 167 29.38 -6.46 -5.45
N ASN A 168 28.12 -6.05 -5.57
CA ASN A 168 27.71 -4.66 -5.31
C ASN A 168 26.92 -4.51 -4.00
N TYR A 169 26.38 -5.61 -3.46
CA TYR A 169 25.42 -5.58 -2.35
C TYR A 169 25.70 -6.65 -1.28
N ASP A 170 26.97 -7.03 -1.08
CA ASP A 170 27.31 -8.05 -0.09
C ASP A 170 26.84 -7.66 1.32
N GLY A 171 26.21 -8.59 2.02
CA GLY A 171 25.58 -8.33 3.32
C GLY A 171 24.29 -7.49 3.29
N ASN A 172 23.85 -6.98 2.13
CA ASN A 172 22.59 -6.25 2.01
C ASN A 172 21.39 -7.22 2.08
N LYS A 173 20.64 -7.16 3.18
CA LYS A 173 19.49 -8.04 3.43
C LYS A 173 18.36 -7.90 2.42
N LYS A 174 18.20 -6.74 1.77
CA LYS A 174 17.19 -6.49 0.73
C LYS A 174 17.63 -7.12 -0.59
N ALA A 175 18.87 -6.87 -1.01
CA ALA A 175 19.44 -7.49 -2.21
C ALA A 175 19.38 -9.02 -2.15
N ALA A 176 19.69 -9.60 -0.98
CA ALA A 176 19.58 -11.04 -0.76
C ALA A 176 18.16 -11.62 -0.93
N GLN A 177 17.10 -10.80 -0.85
CA GLN A 177 15.73 -11.29 -1.09
C GLN A 177 15.47 -11.57 -2.56
N TYR A 178 16.11 -10.88 -3.51
CA TYR A 178 15.90 -11.10 -4.94
C TYR A 178 16.20 -12.55 -5.31
N GLY A 179 17.37 -13.04 -4.90
CA GLY A 179 17.75 -14.43 -5.14
C GLY A 179 16.84 -15.43 -4.44
N LYS A 180 16.39 -15.13 -3.22
CA LYS A 180 15.46 -16.01 -2.47
C LYS A 180 14.08 -16.09 -3.13
N VAL A 181 13.57 -14.98 -3.65
CA VAL A 181 12.30 -14.97 -4.38
C VAL A 181 12.45 -15.74 -5.69
N ILE A 182 13.54 -15.56 -6.45
CA ILE A 182 13.80 -16.36 -7.66
C ILE A 182 13.86 -17.86 -7.34
N GLN A 183 14.54 -18.28 -6.28
CA GLN A 183 14.54 -19.69 -5.85
C GLN A 183 13.13 -20.22 -5.56
N LYS A 184 12.29 -19.38 -4.95
CA LYS A 184 10.88 -19.73 -4.72
C LYS A 184 10.09 -19.82 -6.02
N LEU A 185 10.34 -18.93 -6.98
CA LEU A 185 9.73 -19.03 -8.31
C LEU A 185 10.18 -20.27 -9.08
N GLN A 186 11.44 -20.70 -8.94
CA GLN A 186 11.93 -21.94 -9.56
C GLN A 186 11.21 -23.18 -8.99
N ALA A 187 10.87 -23.16 -7.70
CA ALA A 187 10.21 -24.28 -7.02
C ALA A 187 8.68 -24.27 -7.17
N GLU A 188 8.05 -23.10 -7.10
CA GLU A 188 6.60 -22.93 -6.93
C GLU A 188 5.92 -22.16 -8.09
N GLY A 189 6.70 -21.58 -9.01
CA GLY A 189 6.20 -20.75 -10.11
C GLY A 189 5.74 -19.36 -9.67
N THR A 190 5.20 -18.56 -10.61
CA THR A 190 4.74 -17.18 -10.36
C THR A 190 3.51 -17.10 -9.45
N GLY A 191 2.76 -18.20 -9.32
CA GLY A 191 1.66 -18.33 -8.34
C GLY A 191 2.07 -18.11 -6.88
N TYR A 192 3.38 -18.14 -6.56
CA TYR A 192 3.92 -17.82 -5.24
C TYR A 192 3.80 -16.33 -4.85
N ILE A 193 3.84 -15.42 -5.83
CA ILE A 193 4.10 -13.99 -5.58
C ILE A 193 2.98 -13.35 -4.75
N GLU A 194 1.75 -13.46 -5.23
CA GLU A 194 0.57 -12.80 -4.63
C GLU A 194 0.22 -13.36 -3.23
N PRO A 195 0.16 -14.69 -3.02
CA PRO A 195 -0.04 -15.25 -1.68
C PRO A 195 1.05 -14.83 -0.69
N GLU A 196 2.32 -14.74 -1.13
CA GLU A 196 3.40 -14.34 -0.25
C GLU A 196 3.34 -12.85 0.11
N ILE A 197 2.98 -11.98 -0.85
CA ILE A 197 2.71 -10.56 -0.57
C ILE A 197 1.64 -10.44 0.52
N ALA A 198 0.52 -11.15 0.36
CA ALA A 198 -0.58 -11.16 1.33
C ALA A 198 -0.09 -11.62 2.72
N ARG A 199 0.69 -12.70 2.76
CA ARG A 199 1.21 -13.25 4.01
C ARG A 199 2.17 -12.28 4.70
N VAL A 200 3.09 -11.66 3.97
CA VAL A 200 4.07 -10.71 4.52
C VAL A 200 3.38 -9.42 4.98
N ALA A 201 2.40 -8.92 4.23
CA ALA A 201 1.59 -7.76 4.63
C ALA A 201 0.86 -8.02 5.96
N ARG A 202 0.19 -9.17 6.09
CA ARG A 202 -0.47 -9.57 7.35
C ARG A 202 0.51 -9.67 8.53
N MET A 203 1.73 -10.16 8.29
CA MET A 203 2.74 -10.21 9.35
C MET A 203 3.15 -8.81 9.84
N LEU A 204 3.17 -7.81 8.95
CA LEU A 204 3.53 -6.42 9.29
C LEU A 204 2.48 -5.73 10.16
N GLU A 205 1.26 -6.24 10.23
CA GLU A 205 0.20 -5.73 11.11
C GLU A 205 0.39 -6.11 12.58
N GLY A 206 1.16 -7.18 12.85
CA GLY A 206 1.42 -7.67 14.20
C GLY A 206 2.34 -6.75 15.02
N ASN A 207 2.42 -7.02 16.32
CA ASN A 207 3.38 -6.34 17.19
C ASN A 207 4.80 -6.88 16.91
N LEU A 208 5.59 -6.14 16.15
CA LEU A 208 6.92 -6.53 15.69
C LEU A 208 8.02 -5.69 16.31
N THR A 209 9.20 -6.29 16.49
CA THR A 209 10.41 -5.50 16.71
C THR A 209 10.75 -4.69 15.46
N LYS A 210 11.35 -3.50 15.62
CA LYS A 210 11.84 -2.68 14.50
C LYS A 210 12.71 -3.45 13.51
N LYS A 211 13.51 -4.39 14.02
CA LYS A 211 14.36 -5.27 13.19
C LYS A 211 13.50 -6.17 12.30
N LYS A 212 12.48 -6.81 12.86
CA LYS A 212 11.61 -7.75 12.14
C LYS A 212 10.71 -7.03 11.15
N GLU A 213 10.16 -5.88 11.56
CA GLU A 213 9.40 -4.98 10.69
C GLU A 213 10.22 -4.63 9.45
N ARG A 214 11.44 -4.11 9.62
CA ARG A 214 12.34 -3.80 8.50
C ARG A 214 12.66 -5.00 7.60
N GLU A 215 12.83 -6.20 8.16
CA GLU A 215 13.07 -7.40 7.37
C GLU A 215 11.86 -7.80 6.51
N LEU A 216 10.65 -7.69 7.06
CA LEU A 216 9.42 -7.97 6.35
C LEU A 216 9.12 -6.89 5.30
N SER A 217 9.33 -5.61 5.62
CA SER A 217 9.19 -4.52 4.67
C SER A 217 10.16 -4.67 3.49
N ASN A 218 11.43 -5.04 3.74
CA ASN A 218 12.39 -5.32 2.67
C ASN A 218 11.96 -6.48 1.77
N LYS A 219 11.38 -7.53 2.36
CA LYS A 219 10.88 -8.67 1.59
C LYS A 219 9.67 -8.28 0.74
N LEU A 220 8.76 -7.51 1.32
CA LEU A 220 7.55 -7.05 0.65
C LEU A 220 7.87 -6.10 -0.51
N ALA A 221 8.86 -5.23 -0.32
CA ALA A 221 9.43 -4.39 -1.36
C ALA A 221 9.85 -5.21 -2.59
N VAL A 222 10.67 -6.23 -2.35
CA VAL A 222 11.21 -7.08 -3.40
C VAL A 222 10.09 -7.88 -4.07
N LEU A 223 9.20 -8.52 -3.31
CA LEU A 223 8.06 -9.27 -3.87
C LEU A 223 7.18 -8.39 -4.76
N SER A 224 6.99 -7.12 -4.41
CA SER A 224 6.19 -6.19 -5.20
C SER A 224 6.84 -5.85 -6.54
N VAL A 225 8.18 -5.83 -6.63
CA VAL A 225 8.89 -5.73 -7.93
C VAL A 225 8.54 -6.92 -8.82
N PHE A 226 8.57 -8.15 -8.28
CA PHE A 226 8.17 -9.34 -9.04
C PHE A 226 6.71 -9.27 -9.47
N ALA A 227 5.80 -8.82 -8.60
CA ALA A 227 4.39 -8.67 -8.95
C ALA A 227 4.16 -7.65 -10.08
N VAL A 228 4.88 -6.52 -10.05
CA VAL A 228 4.81 -5.51 -11.13
C VAL A 228 5.32 -6.08 -12.44
N ALA A 229 6.47 -6.75 -12.42
CA ALA A 229 7.07 -7.32 -13.62
C ALA A 229 6.22 -8.47 -14.19
N ASP A 230 5.63 -9.31 -13.35
CA ASP A 230 4.71 -10.39 -13.75
C ASP A 230 3.42 -9.84 -14.37
N ALA A 231 2.85 -8.77 -13.80
CA ALA A 231 1.64 -8.12 -14.32
C ALA A 231 1.84 -7.38 -15.67
N ARG A 232 3.09 -7.14 -16.09
CA ARG A 232 3.45 -6.48 -17.35
C ARG A 232 3.79 -7.45 -18.49
N ARG A 233 3.90 -8.74 -18.19
CA ARG A 233 4.19 -9.80 -19.16
C ARG A 233 2.93 -10.17 -19.96
#